data_AF-A0A841LQ77-F1
#
_entry.id   AF-A0A841LQ77-F1
#
_cell.length_a   1.000
_cell.length_b   1.000
_cell.length_c   1.000
_cell.angle_alpha   90.00
_cell.angle_beta   90.00
_cell.angle_gamma   90.00
#
_symmetry.space_group_name_H-M   'P 1'
#
loop_
_entity.id
_entity.type
_entity.pdbx_description
1 polymer ?
#
loop_
_entity_poly.entity_id
_entity_poly.type
_entity_poly.pdbx_seq_one_letter_code
_entity_poly.pdbx_strand_id
1 'polypeptide(L)'
;MLISFEPPDISADIMITDNIEAKVKAPFKAEVHQPLLAKHQKLDPARLKEKKILSALELNKLTNVLYNFGSTSTEPYKGLLLPADEGYRCYNPRNAIVFLNEKGIIGEYIEICFECHRNEVSSEEIKMGEFCNEKYKLIKEYFYARGIKYGTGKNVD
;
A
#
# COMPACT_ATOMS: atom_id res chain seq x y z
N MET A 1 6.27 8.81 -6.40
CA MET A 1 5.52 8.12 -7.48
C MET A 1 4.38 7.34 -6.85
N LEU A 2 3.31 7.07 -7.59
CA LEU A 2 2.26 6.13 -7.17
C LEU A 2 2.54 4.76 -7.78
N ILE A 3 2.24 3.69 -7.04
CA ILE A 3 2.32 2.31 -7.54
C ILE A 3 1.11 1.48 -7.10
N SER A 4 0.86 0.41 -7.85
CA SER A 4 0.07 -0.73 -7.42
C SER A 4 0.85 -2.03 -7.59
N PHE A 5 0.56 -3.01 -6.74
CA PHE A 5 1.24 -4.30 -6.72
C PHE A 5 0.33 -5.37 -6.12
N GLU A 6 0.59 -6.64 -6.48
CA GLU A 6 0.00 -7.76 -5.76
C GLU A 6 0.85 -8.00 -4.49
N PRO A 7 0.24 -8.03 -3.30
CA PRO A 7 0.95 -8.43 -2.09
C PRO A 7 1.45 -9.87 -2.22
N PRO A 8 2.61 -10.21 -1.63
CA PRO A 8 3.12 -11.57 -1.66
C PRO A 8 2.12 -12.53 -1.02
N ASP A 9 1.89 -13.67 -1.66
CA ASP A 9 0.96 -14.69 -1.21
C ASP A 9 1.56 -15.35 0.06
N ILE A 10 1.00 -15.06 1.24
CA ILE A 10 1.51 -15.59 2.52
C ILE A 10 1.52 -17.14 2.51
N SER A 11 0.70 -17.77 1.67
CA SER A 11 0.65 -19.22 1.47
C SER A 11 1.92 -19.81 0.85
N ALA A 12 2.75 -19.00 0.17
CA ALA A 12 4.05 -19.44 -0.32
C ALA A 12 5.12 -19.51 0.79
N ASP A 13 4.89 -18.86 1.94
CA ASP A 13 5.92 -18.63 2.97
C ASP A 13 5.76 -19.45 4.26
N ILE A 14 4.69 -20.24 4.43
CA ILE A 14 4.57 -21.18 5.57
C ILE A 14 4.11 -22.56 5.10
N MET A 15 5.06 -23.40 4.70
CA MET A 15 4.92 -24.86 4.84
C MET A 15 5.78 -25.33 6.00
N ILE A 16 5.28 -25.19 7.23
CA ILE A 16 5.71 -26.09 8.30
C ILE A 16 4.94 -27.38 8.07
N THR A 17 5.51 -28.28 7.26
CA THR A 17 5.09 -29.69 7.32
C THR A 17 5.62 -30.23 8.62
N ASP A 18 4.76 -30.30 9.64
CA ASP A 18 4.99 -31.23 10.73
C ASP A 18 5.23 -32.62 10.14
N ASN A 19 6.35 -33.21 10.56
CA ASN A 19 6.88 -34.50 10.15
C ASN A 19 5.81 -35.55 9.82
N ILE A 20 5.70 -35.90 8.54
CA ILE A 20 5.48 -37.28 8.14
C ILE A 20 6.66 -37.66 7.26
N GLU A 21 7.52 -38.50 7.83
CA GLU A 21 8.68 -39.10 7.19
C GLU A 21 8.32 -39.72 5.83
N ALA A 22 8.80 -39.16 4.72
CA ALA A 22 9.32 -39.92 3.57
C ALA A 22 9.76 -39.01 2.41
N LYS A 23 11.08 -39.00 2.16
CA LYS A 23 11.76 -38.89 0.85
C LYS A 23 11.04 -38.12 -0.27
N VAL A 24 11.41 -36.84 -0.45
CA VAL A 24 11.55 -36.26 -1.81
C VAL A 24 12.86 -35.47 -1.87
N LYS A 25 13.82 -35.99 -2.64
CA LYS A 25 15.06 -35.30 -3.01
C LYS A 25 14.76 -34.29 -4.11
N ALA A 26 14.61 -33.03 -3.75
CA ALA A 26 14.97 -31.85 -4.54
C ALA A 26 14.99 -30.64 -3.59
N PRO A 27 15.97 -29.71 -3.68
CA PRO A 27 15.85 -28.46 -2.96
C PRO A 27 14.69 -27.68 -3.61
N PHE A 28 13.53 -27.69 -2.96
CA PHE A 28 12.53 -26.66 -3.21
C PHE A 28 13.21 -25.34 -2.87
N LYS A 29 13.62 -24.60 -3.90
CA LYS A 29 14.19 -23.27 -3.73
C LYS A 29 13.02 -22.40 -3.31
N ALA A 30 12.79 -22.30 -2.01
CA ALA A 30 11.87 -21.34 -1.44
C ALA A 30 12.34 -19.97 -1.93
N GLU A 31 11.62 -19.39 -2.88
CA GLU A 31 11.80 -17.99 -3.23
C GLU A 31 11.27 -17.20 -2.04
N VAL A 32 12.16 -16.88 -1.09
CA VAL A 32 11.86 -15.94 -0.02
C VAL A 32 11.57 -14.60 -0.69
N HIS A 33 10.29 -14.30 -0.91
CA HIS A 33 9.88 -13.05 -1.50
C HIS A 33 10.08 -11.95 -0.45
N GLN A 34 11.22 -11.28 -0.51
CA GLN A 34 11.46 -10.07 0.28
C GLN A 34 10.29 -9.09 0.10
N PRO A 35 9.92 -8.31 1.12
CA PRO A 35 8.88 -7.29 1.00
C PRO A 35 9.18 -6.38 -0.21
N LEU A 36 8.14 -5.96 -0.92
CA LEU A 36 8.32 -5.11 -2.11
C LEU A 36 8.94 -3.76 -1.75
N LEU A 37 8.53 -3.21 -0.61
CA LEU A 37 8.94 -1.90 -0.13
C LEU A 37 9.77 -2.06 1.15
N ALA A 38 11.01 -1.63 1.06
CA ALA A 38 11.89 -1.42 2.20
C ALA A 38 12.84 -0.27 1.88
N LYS A 39 13.18 0.54 2.88
CA LYS A 39 14.17 1.60 2.70
C LYS A 39 15.51 1.01 2.25
N HIS A 40 16.23 1.74 1.40
CA HIS A 40 17.51 1.33 0.81
C HIS A 40 17.44 0.14 -0.17
N GLN A 41 16.24 -0.42 -0.44
CA GLN A 41 16.04 -1.42 -1.47
C GLN A 41 15.78 -0.75 -2.82
N LYS A 42 16.24 -1.39 -3.90
CA LYS A 42 15.88 -1.00 -5.26
C LYS A 42 14.44 -1.45 -5.54
N LEU A 43 13.60 -0.54 -6.02
CA LEU A 43 12.23 -0.89 -6.41
C LEU A 43 12.27 -1.88 -7.58
N ASP A 44 11.68 -3.07 -7.37
CA ASP A 44 11.59 -4.09 -8.41
C ASP A 44 10.41 -3.81 -9.35
N PRO A 45 10.66 -3.40 -10.62
CA PRO A 45 9.59 -3.08 -11.55
C PRO A 45 8.80 -4.32 -11.98
N ALA A 46 9.34 -5.53 -11.87
CA ALA A 46 8.66 -6.76 -12.29
C ALA A 46 7.47 -7.11 -11.39
N ARG A 47 7.46 -6.60 -10.16
CA ARG A 47 6.41 -6.81 -9.17
C ARG A 47 5.32 -5.73 -9.22
N LEU A 48 5.50 -4.69 -10.02
CA LEU A 48 4.53 -3.60 -10.16
C LEU A 48 3.44 -3.98 -11.17
N LYS A 49 2.19 -3.76 -10.80
CA LYS A 49 1.05 -3.84 -11.72
C LYS A 49 0.92 -2.54 -12.49
N GLU A 50 0.93 -1.41 -11.79
CA GLU A 50 0.86 -0.08 -12.39
C GLU A 50 1.79 0.89 -11.67
N LYS A 51 2.23 1.92 -12.39
CA LYS A 51 3.04 2.99 -11.81
C LYS A 51 2.76 4.33 -12.48
N LYS A 52 2.81 5.40 -11.68
CA LYS A 52 2.67 6.77 -12.13
C LYS A 52 3.72 7.66 -11.49
N ILE A 53 4.59 8.25 -12.33
CA ILE A 53 5.43 9.37 -11.93
C ILE A 53 4.54 10.63 -11.96
N LEU A 54 4.55 11.38 -10.85
CA LEU A 54 3.78 12.61 -10.71
C LEU A 54 4.64 13.80 -11.13
N SER A 55 4.07 14.71 -11.93
CA SER A 55 4.63 16.05 -12.12
C SER A 55 4.50 16.90 -10.86
N ALA A 56 5.16 18.05 -10.82
CA ALA A 56 5.12 18.96 -9.66
C ALA A 56 3.68 19.40 -9.30
N LEU A 57 2.86 19.74 -10.29
CA LEU A 57 1.46 20.11 -10.08
C LEU A 57 0.64 18.96 -9.50
N GLU A 58 0.90 17.75 -10.00
CA GLU A 58 0.24 16.55 -9.51
C GLU A 58 0.64 16.26 -8.06
N LEU A 59 1.94 16.30 -7.76
CA LEU A 59 2.47 16.13 -6.41
C LEU A 59 1.85 17.14 -5.43
N ASN A 60 1.76 18.42 -5.81
CA ASN A 60 1.15 19.44 -4.97
C ASN A 60 -0.31 19.11 -4.62
N LYS A 61 -1.09 18.60 -5.59
CA LYS A 61 -2.46 18.15 -5.34
C LYS A 61 -2.50 16.97 -4.36
N LEU A 62 -1.57 16.03 -4.48
CA LEU A 62 -1.48 14.88 -3.56
C LEU A 62 -1.11 15.35 -2.15
N THR A 63 -0.11 16.20 -2.01
CA THR A 63 0.32 16.71 -0.69
C THR A 63 -0.79 17.50 -0.01
N ASN A 64 -1.60 18.24 -0.77
CA ASN A 64 -2.79 18.91 -0.22
C ASN A 64 -3.80 17.90 0.37
N VAL A 65 -4.05 16.77 -0.30
CA VAL A 65 -4.91 15.69 0.22
C VAL A 65 -4.29 15.01 1.44
N LEU A 66 -2.97 14.84 1.48
CA LEU A 66 -2.30 14.13 2.57
C LEU A 66 -2.18 14.96 3.85
N TYR A 67 -1.86 16.26 3.75
CA TYR A 67 -1.46 17.09 4.88
C TYR A 67 -2.44 18.19 5.26
N ASN A 68 -3.29 18.65 4.34
CA ASN A 68 -4.26 19.72 4.59
C ASN A 68 -5.70 19.19 4.77
N PHE A 69 -5.83 17.87 4.97
CA PHE A 69 -7.10 17.23 5.23
C PHE A 69 -7.54 17.48 6.68
N GLY A 70 -8.71 18.10 6.86
CA GLY A 70 -9.25 18.50 8.17
C GLY A 70 -9.38 20.02 8.37
N SER A 71 -8.57 20.83 7.68
CA SER A 71 -8.70 22.31 7.73
C SER A 71 -9.85 22.84 6.88
N THR A 72 -10.34 22.06 5.92
CA THR A 72 -11.39 22.44 4.96
C THR A 72 -12.66 21.60 5.05
N SER A 73 -12.70 20.58 5.93
CA SER A 73 -13.90 19.76 6.10
C SER A 73 -14.88 20.50 7.01
N THR A 74 -16.05 20.84 6.48
CA THR A 74 -17.17 21.40 7.26
C THR A 74 -17.97 20.32 7.99
N GLU A 75 -17.74 19.06 7.65
CA GLU A 75 -18.36 17.92 8.33
C GLU A 75 -17.57 17.60 9.60
N PRO A 76 -18.24 17.46 10.77
CA PRO A 76 -17.57 17.05 11.99
C PRO A 76 -16.87 15.72 11.75
N TYR A 77 -15.59 15.65 12.13
CA TYR A 77 -14.79 14.44 12.11
C TYR A 77 -15.51 13.35 12.90
N LYS A 78 -16.22 12.48 12.19
CA LYS A 78 -16.69 11.21 12.73
C LYS A 78 -15.48 10.31 12.63
N GLY A 79 -14.63 10.33 13.66
CA GLY A 79 -13.42 9.51 13.71
C GLY A 79 -13.69 8.08 13.27
N LEU A 80 -12.65 7.37 12.80
CA LEU A 80 -12.75 6.08 12.13
C LEU A 80 -13.78 5.15 12.80
N LEU A 81 -15.04 5.18 12.32
CA LEU A 81 -16.10 4.29 12.77
C LEU A 81 -15.81 2.97 12.07
N LEU A 82 -14.86 2.21 12.63
CA LEU A 82 -14.69 0.82 12.27
C LEU A 82 -15.95 0.11 12.78
N PRO A 83 -16.82 -0.42 11.90
CA PRO A 83 -17.90 -1.28 12.35
C PRO A 83 -17.24 -2.43 13.10
N ALA A 84 -17.60 -2.62 14.37
CA ALA A 84 -17.01 -3.64 15.23
C ALA A 84 -17.18 -5.08 14.70
N ASP A 85 -18.03 -5.26 13.67
CA ASP A 85 -18.47 -6.55 13.13
C ASP A 85 -18.11 -6.81 11.65
N GLU A 86 -17.43 -5.90 10.95
CA GLU A 86 -16.95 -6.18 9.58
C GLU A 86 -15.54 -6.78 9.61
N GLY A 87 -15.48 -8.06 10.01
CA GLY A 87 -14.31 -8.93 10.13
C GLY A 87 -13.01 -8.35 9.58
N TYR A 88 -12.10 -7.99 10.49
CA TYR A 88 -10.75 -7.51 10.24
C TYR A 88 -10.08 -8.28 9.09
N ARG A 89 -10.22 -7.75 7.86
CA ARG A 89 -9.51 -8.26 6.69
C ARG A 89 -8.03 -8.01 6.98
N CYS A 90 -7.21 -9.06 6.90
CA CYS A 90 -5.77 -8.99 7.06
C CYS A 90 -5.20 -7.79 6.30
N TYR A 91 -4.17 -7.13 6.86
CA TYR A 91 -3.53 -6.02 6.17
C TYR A 91 -2.91 -6.52 4.87
N ASN A 92 -3.52 -6.14 3.74
CA ASN A 92 -3.17 -6.62 2.42
C ASN A 92 -3.02 -5.42 1.46
N PRO A 93 -1.97 -4.60 1.61
CA PRO A 93 -1.80 -3.39 0.83
C PRO A 93 -1.61 -3.72 -0.65
N ARG A 94 -2.34 -3.00 -1.51
CA ARG A 94 -2.28 -3.12 -2.97
C ARG A 94 -1.71 -1.88 -3.65
N ASN A 95 -1.48 -0.82 -2.88
CA ASN A 95 -1.10 0.50 -3.38
C ASN A 95 -0.08 1.15 -2.46
N ALA A 96 0.80 1.96 -3.04
CA ALA A 96 1.72 2.78 -2.25
C ALA A 96 2.10 4.08 -2.95
N ILE A 97 2.55 5.04 -2.14
CA ILE A 97 3.30 6.23 -2.55
C ILE A 97 4.76 5.95 -2.23
N VAL A 98 5.63 6.01 -3.23
CA VAL A 98 7.06 5.71 -3.06
C VAL A 98 7.92 6.92 -3.44
N PHE A 99 8.90 7.23 -2.60
CA PHE A 99 9.89 8.28 -2.81
C PHE A 99 11.21 7.60 -3.19
N LEU A 100 11.61 7.77 -4.44
CA LEU A 100 12.84 7.20 -4.97
C LEU A 100 13.92 8.27 -5.09
N ASN A 101 15.17 7.90 -4.85
CA ASN A 101 16.30 8.71 -5.30
C ASN A 101 16.59 8.50 -6.79
N GLU A 102 17.57 9.22 -7.32
CA GLU A 102 17.98 9.16 -8.73
C GLU A 102 18.44 7.77 -9.19
N LYS A 103 18.87 6.91 -8.26
CA LYS A 103 19.31 5.54 -8.53
C LYS A 103 18.16 4.51 -8.50
N GLY A 104 16.92 4.97 -8.27
CA GLY A 104 15.75 4.10 -8.12
C GLY A 104 15.71 3.35 -6.79
N ILE A 105 16.44 3.83 -5.79
CA ILE A 105 16.44 3.27 -4.42
C ILE A 105 15.33 3.95 -3.63
N ILE A 106 14.58 3.16 -2.87
CA ILE A 106 13.50 3.61 -2.00
C ILE A 106 14.09 4.36 -0.80
N GLY A 107 13.78 5.65 -0.73
CA GLY A 107 14.10 6.49 0.44
C GLY A 107 13.01 6.41 1.48
N GLU A 108 11.75 6.63 1.08
CA GLU A 108 10.57 6.56 1.93
C GLU A 108 9.38 5.97 1.15
N TYR A 109 8.38 5.46 1.85
CA TYR A 109 7.14 4.97 1.28
C TYR A 109 5.95 5.13 2.25
N ILE A 110 4.76 5.13 1.67
CA ILE A 110 3.48 5.06 2.36
C ILE A 110 2.69 3.93 1.68
N GLU A 111 2.53 2.81 2.38
CA GLU A 111 1.69 1.69 1.93
C GLU A 111 0.24 1.92 2.35
N ILE A 112 -0.69 1.56 1.48
CA ILE A 112 -2.11 1.84 1.68
C ILE A 112 -2.92 0.59 1.32
N CYS A 113 -3.70 0.09 2.27
CA CYS A 113 -4.80 -0.83 2.03
C CYS A 113 -6.11 -0.03 2.07
N PHE A 114 -6.64 0.35 0.91
CA PHE A 114 -7.92 1.07 0.82
C PHE A 114 -9.10 0.23 1.33
N GLU A 115 -9.06 -1.10 1.19
CA GLU A 115 -10.11 -2.00 1.66
C GLU A 115 -10.13 -2.14 3.18
N CYS A 116 -8.94 -2.11 3.79
CA CYS A 116 -8.77 -2.30 5.23
C CYS A 116 -8.83 -0.98 6.00
N HIS A 117 -8.87 0.17 5.31
CA HIS A 117 -8.64 1.50 5.89
C HIS A 117 -7.40 1.56 6.79
N ARG A 118 -6.31 0.94 6.33
CA ARG A 118 -5.01 0.89 7.03
C ARG A 118 -3.90 1.38 6.12
N ASN A 119 -2.89 1.97 6.73
CA ASN A 119 -1.67 2.39 6.06
C ASN A 119 -0.44 2.08 6.92
N GLU A 120 0.70 1.97 6.26
CA GLU A 120 2.02 1.85 6.90
C GLU A 120 2.94 2.90 6.31
N VAL A 121 3.82 3.47 7.14
CA VAL A 121 4.78 4.49 6.73
C VAL A 121 6.18 4.02 7.07
N SER A 122 7.15 4.34 6.22
CA SER A 122 8.54 3.93 6.40
C SER A 122 9.31 4.71 7.47
N SER A 123 8.74 5.82 7.96
CA SER A 123 9.36 6.71 8.95
C SER A 123 8.30 7.48 9.74
N GLU A 124 8.58 7.71 11.03
CA GLU A 124 7.79 8.56 11.93
C GLU A 124 7.81 10.05 11.54
N GLU A 125 8.72 10.44 10.64
CA GLU A 125 8.79 11.78 10.07
C GLU A 125 7.61 12.09 9.13
N ILE A 126 6.93 11.05 8.62
CA ILE A 126 5.77 11.19 7.73
C ILE A 126 4.51 11.44 8.55
N LYS A 127 4.32 12.69 8.97
CA LYS A 127 3.20 13.12 9.83
C LYS A 127 2.02 13.64 9.02
N MET A 128 1.22 12.73 8.49
CA MET A 128 0.04 13.07 7.68
C MET A 128 -1.21 13.41 8.52
N GLY A 129 -1.13 13.39 9.85
CA GLY A 129 -2.30 13.52 10.72
C GLY A 129 -3.18 12.27 10.70
N GLU A 130 -4.38 12.37 11.28
CA GLU A 130 -5.29 11.24 11.41
C GLU A 130 -5.86 10.81 10.04
N PHE A 131 -5.94 9.49 9.84
CA PHE A 131 -6.60 8.90 8.68
C PHE A 131 -8.04 8.56 9.05
N CYS A 132 -8.98 9.02 8.22
CA CYS A 132 -10.39 8.63 8.28
C CYS A 132 -10.88 8.14 6.92
N ASN A 133 -12.11 7.64 6.89
CA ASN A 133 -12.74 7.06 5.69
C ASN A 133 -12.76 8.06 4.52
N GLU A 134 -13.06 9.33 4.80
CA GLU A 134 -13.08 10.40 3.79
C GLU A 134 -11.70 10.64 3.20
N LYS A 135 -10.66 10.65 4.04
CA LYS A 135 -9.28 10.81 3.59
C LYS A 135 -8.86 9.63 2.71
N TYR A 136 -9.15 8.39 3.13
CA TYR A 136 -8.90 7.21 2.32
C TYR A 136 -9.63 7.27 0.98
N LYS A 137 -10.89 7.71 0.96
CA LYS A 137 -11.67 7.89 -0.26
C LYS A 137 -11.01 8.90 -1.21
N LEU A 138 -10.59 10.07 -0.72
CA LEU A 138 -9.92 11.07 -1.54
C LEU A 138 -8.58 10.57 -2.11
N ILE A 139 -7.79 9.88 -1.30
CA ILE A 139 -6.53 9.29 -1.76
C ILE A 139 -6.82 8.20 -2.81
N LYS A 140 -7.83 7.35 -2.60
CA LYS A 140 -8.25 6.31 -3.56
C LYS A 140 -8.67 6.92 -4.89
N GLU A 141 -9.52 7.95 -4.86
CA GLU A 141 -9.97 8.69 -6.05
C GLU A 141 -8.79 9.36 -6.77
N TYR A 142 -7.83 9.92 -6.03
CA TYR A 142 -6.62 10.48 -6.59
C TYR A 142 -5.78 9.44 -7.35
N PHE A 143 -5.57 8.26 -6.75
CA PHE A 143 -4.87 7.15 -7.40
C PHE A 143 -5.58 6.71 -8.69
N TYR A 144 -6.90 6.49 -8.60
CA TYR A 144 -7.73 6.06 -9.73
C TYR A 144 -7.69 7.07 -10.88
N ALA A 145 -7.86 8.36 -10.59
CA ALA A 145 -7.81 9.43 -11.58
C ALA A 145 -6.45 9.56 -12.29
N ARG A 146 -5.40 8.95 -11.75
CA ARG A 146 -4.04 8.93 -12.33
C ARG A 146 -3.65 7.60 -12.95
N GLY A 147 -4.64 6.74 -13.17
CA GLY A 147 -4.48 5.51 -13.92
C GLY A 147 -3.92 4.35 -13.09
N ILE A 148 -3.87 4.48 -11.76
CA ILE A 148 -3.66 3.33 -10.87
C ILE A 148 -5.04 2.77 -10.55
N LYS A 149 -5.50 1.75 -11.28
CA LYS A 149 -6.85 1.15 -11.15
C LYS A 149 -6.86 -0.06 -10.23
N TYR A 150 -5.75 -0.79 -10.18
CA TYR A 150 -5.62 -1.97 -9.33
C TYR A 150 -5.61 -1.55 -7.85
N GLY A 151 -6.46 -2.17 -7.03
CA GLY A 151 -6.68 -1.81 -5.63
C GLY A 151 -7.49 -0.52 -5.41
N THR A 152 -7.85 0.21 -6.46
CA THR A 152 -8.57 1.50 -6.36
C THR A 152 -9.91 1.52 -7.11
N GLY A 153 -10.18 0.53 -7.95
CA GLY A 153 -11.47 0.36 -8.59
C GLY A 153 -12.62 0.29 -7.58
N LYS A 154 -13.81 0.68 -8.01
CA LYS A 154 -15.02 0.17 -7.36
C LYS A 154 -15.03 -1.32 -7.67
N ASN A 155 -15.12 -2.17 -6.64
CA ASN A 155 -15.64 -3.52 -6.88
C ASN A 155 -17.05 -3.29 -7.44
N VAL A 156 -17.16 -3.37 -8.77
CA VAL A 156 -18.43 -3.59 -9.45
C VAL A 156 -18.45 -5.10 -9.62
N ASP A 157 -18.91 -5.76 -8.57
CA ASP A 157 -19.69 -6.99 -8.77
C ASP A 157 -21.16 -6.56 -8.87
#